data_AF-W7YX14-F1
#
_entry.id   AF-W7YX14-F1
#
_cell.length_a   1.000
_cell.length_b   1.000
_cell.length_c   1.000
_cell.angle_alpha   90.00
_cell.angle_beta   90.00
_cell.angle_gamma   90.00
#
_symmetry.space_group_name_H-M   'P 1'
#
loop_
_entity.id
_entity.type
_entity.pdbx_description
1 polymer ?
#
loop_
_entity_poly.entity_id
_entity_poly.type
_entity_poly.pdbx_seq_one_letter_code
_entity_poly.pdbx_strand_id
1 'polypeptide(L)'
;MSAAKFKLDNLVALVDLNGQQVDGDTSEVMPLIHLEEKWSSFGWDVAFVDNGHDFNLIHQSLSLTREKPMVVILKTVKGKGISFMESNKLWHSNKLDEELKKKALGEVGMNVG
;
A
#
# COMPACT_ATOMS: atom_id res chain seq x y z
N MET A 1 -1.78 8.48 18.03
CA MET A 1 -2.03 9.41 19.15
C MET A 1 -1.65 10.85 18.85
N SER A 2 -0.38 11.20 18.52
CA SER A 2 0.04 12.60 18.34
C SER A 2 -0.75 13.36 17.26
N ALA A 3 -0.92 12.78 16.07
CA ALA A 3 -1.65 13.42 14.98
C ALA A 3 -3.10 13.76 15.37
N ALA A 4 -3.78 12.86 16.08
CA ALA A 4 -5.14 13.10 16.59
C ALA A 4 -5.14 14.18 17.69
N LYS A 5 -4.17 14.13 18.62
CA LYS A 5 -4.02 15.13 19.69
C LYS A 5 -3.86 16.55 19.14
N PHE A 6 -3.09 16.72 18.07
CA PHE A 6 -2.85 18.01 17.42
C PHE A 6 -3.86 18.33 16.32
N LYS A 7 -4.89 17.49 16.12
CA LYS A 7 -5.95 17.68 15.11
C LYS A 7 -5.38 17.94 13.71
N LEU A 8 -4.43 17.11 13.28
CA LEU A 8 -3.81 17.22 11.96
C LEU A 8 -4.76 16.71 10.86
N ASP A 9 -5.84 17.43 10.59
CA ASP A 9 -6.83 17.14 9.54
C ASP A 9 -6.28 17.24 8.10
N ASN A 10 -5.11 17.86 7.98
CA ASN A 10 -4.30 17.95 6.78
C ASN A 10 -3.33 16.77 6.59
N LEU A 11 -3.21 15.86 7.55
CA LEU A 11 -2.35 14.68 7.46
C LEU A 11 -3.13 13.47 6.94
N VAL A 12 -2.63 12.89 5.85
CA VAL A 12 -3.14 11.64 5.30
C VAL A 12 -2.01 10.60 5.23
N ALA A 13 -2.26 9.41 5.76
CA ALA A 13 -1.37 8.26 5.61
C ALA A 13 -1.98 7.28 4.61
N LEU A 14 -1.19 6.83 3.64
CA LEU A 14 -1.54 5.70 2.77
C LEU A 14 -0.80 4.47 3.27
N VAL A 15 -1.53 3.44 3.66
CA VAL A 15 -0.94 2.17 4.12
C VAL A 15 -1.04 1.16 2.98
N ASP A 16 0.11 0.72 2.50
CA ASP A 16 0.22 -0.38 1.54
C ASP A 16 0.02 -1.73 2.25
N LEU A 17 -1.16 -2.33 2.09
CA LEU A 17 -1.51 -3.65 2.61
C LEU A 17 -1.34 -4.71 1.50
N ASN A 18 -0.10 -4.95 1.10
CA ASN A 18 0.26 -5.97 0.10
C ASN A 18 0.40 -7.40 0.68
N GLY A 19 0.38 -7.55 2.00
CA GLY A 19 0.42 -8.84 2.69
C GLY A 19 1.80 -9.47 2.89
N GLN A 20 2.89 -8.90 2.36
CA GLN A 20 4.23 -9.49 2.38
C GLN A 20 5.28 -8.60 3.04
N GLN A 21 6.13 -9.19 3.87
CA GLN A 21 7.31 -8.57 4.47
C GLN A 21 8.62 -9.27 4.05
N VAL A 22 9.75 -8.93 4.67
CA VAL A 22 11.06 -9.53 4.31
C VAL A 22 11.04 -11.05 4.57
N ASP A 23 10.58 -11.44 5.75
CA ASP A 23 10.66 -12.83 6.21
C ASP A 23 9.53 -13.74 5.71
N GLY A 24 8.53 -13.19 5.01
CA GLY A 24 7.39 -13.97 4.51
C GLY A 24 6.09 -13.20 4.50
N ASP A 25 4.99 -13.94 4.48
CA ASP A 25 3.65 -13.36 4.54
C ASP A 25 3.38 -12.82 5.95
N THR A 26 2.80 -11.63 6.00
CA THR A 26 2.44 -10.96 7.26
C THR A 26 1.50 -11.82 8.10
N SER A 27 0.61 -12.60 7.49
CA SER A 27 -0.28 -13.55 8.19
C SER A 27 0.44 -14.67 8.93
N GLU A 28 1.66 -15.01 8.54
CA GLU A 28 2.45 -16.07 9.18
C GLU A 28 3.43 -15.48 10.19
N VAL A 29 4.11 -14.39 9.83
CA VAL A 29 5.21 -13.84 10.64
C VAL A 29 4.71 -12.85 11.70
N MET A 30 3.82 -11.91 11.34
CA MET A 30 3.26 -10.91 12.26
C MET A 30 1.90 -10.42 11.76
N PRO A 31 0.80 -11.10 12.16
CA PRO A 31 -0.53 -10.81 11.62
C PRO A 31 -1.00 -9.38 11.89
N LEU A 32 -1.40 -8.68 10.82
CA LEU A 32 -1.95 -7.32 10.87
C LEU A 32 -3.46 -7.31 11.16
N ILE A 33 -3.91 -8.15 12.10
CA ILE A 33 -5.34 -8.26 12.46
C ILE A 33 -5.90 -6.92 12.95
N HIS A 34 -7.15 -6.63 12.56
CA HIS A 34 -7.91 -5.45 12.99
C HIS A 34 -7.21 -4.11 12.73
N LEU A 35 -6.56 -3.97 11.56
CA LEU A 35 -5.78 -2.76 11.24
C LEU A 35 -6.64 -1.49 11.27
N GLU A 36 -7.85 -1.55 10.70
CA GLU A 36 -8.82 -0.44 10.72
C GLU A 36 -9.18 -0.01 12.16
N GLU A 37 -9.47 -0.99 13.03
CA GLU A 37 -9.81 -0.74 14.44
C GLU A 37 -8.63 -0.17 15.23
N LYS A 38 -7.40 -0.65 14.96
CA LYS A 38 -6.19 -0.10 15.57
C LYS A 38 -6.05 1.38 15.22
N TRP A 39 -6.17 1.75 13.95
CA TRP A 39 -6.06 3.15 13.53
C TRP A 39 -7.18 4.03 14.12
N SER A 40 -8.43 3.56 14.07
CA SER A 40 -9.55 4.31 14.63
C SER A 40 -9.42 4.50 16.14
N SER A 41 -8.92 3.49 16.87
CA SER A 41 -8.63 3.60 18.31
C SER A 41 -7.58 4.67 18.64
N PHE A 42 -6.69 4.99 17.69
CA PHE A 42 -5.70 6.07 17.81
C PHE A 42 -6.22 7.45 17.41
N GLY A 43 -7.51 7.57 17.10
CA GLY A 43 -8.21 8.82 16.79
C GLY A 43 -8.11 9.24 15.33
N TRP A 44 -7.85 8.31 14.41
CA TRP A 44 -7.79 8.58 12.97
C TRP A 44 -9.13 8.24 12.30
N ASP A 45 -9.48 8.99 11.26
CA ASP A 45 -10.49 8.55 10.30
C ASP A 45 -9.86 7.46 9.41
N VAL A 46 -10.64 6.43 9.09
CA VAL A 46 -10.16 5.24 8.40
C VAL A 46 -10.99 5.01 7.16
N ALA A 47 -10.31 4.87 6.02
CA ALA A 47 -10.90 4.37 4.79
C ALA A 47 -10.16 3.09 4.37
N PHE A 48 -10.93 2.10 3.91
CA PHE A 48 -10.38 0.87 3.33
C PHE A 48 -10.70 0.83 1.83
N VAL A 49 -9.68 0.62 1.01
CA VAL A 49 -9.81 0.47 -0.44
C VAL A 49 -9.41 -0.96 -0.80
N ASP A 50 -10.39 -1.74 -1.23
CA ASP A 50 -10.27 -3.16 -1.54
C ASP A 50 -9.47 -3.45 -2.83
N ASN A 51 -9.44 -2.50 -3.77
CA ASN A 51 -8.54 -2.49 -4.90
C ASN A 51 -7.65 -1.24 -4.86
N GLY A 52 -6.51 -1.36 -4.16
CA GLY A 52 -5.51 -0.30 -4.05
C GLY A 52 -4.77 0.03 -5.35
N HIS A 53 -5.16 -0.56 -6.49
CA HIS A 53 -4.66 -0.21 -7.83
C HIS A 53 -5.70 0.58 -8.65
N ASP A 54 -6.89 0.82 -8.10
CA ASP A 54 -7.92 1.65 -8.73
C ASP A 54 -7.79 3.10 -8.25
N PHE A 55 -7.27 3.96 -9.13
CA PHE A 55 -7.10 5.38 -8.83
C PHE A 55 -8.42 6.11 -8.54
N ASN A 56 -9.56 5.66 -9.07
CA ASN A 56 -10.85 6.29 -8.79
C ASN A 56 -11.26 6.01 -7.34
N LEU A 57 -11.09 4.78 -6.86
CA LEU A 57 -11.39 4.42 -5.47
C LEU A 57 -10.45 5.14 -4.50
N ILE A 58 -9.17 5.25 -4.83
CA ILE A 58 -8.20 6.03 -4.04
C ILE A 58 -8.64 7.50 -4.00
N HIS A 59 -8.93 8.11 -5.14
CA HIS A 59 -9.38 9.51 -5.20
C HIS A 59 -10.66 9.74 -4.39
N GLN A 60 -11.64 8.84 -4.50
CA GLN A 60 -12.87 8.90 -3.72
C GLN A 60 -12.58 8.87 -2.22
N SER A 61 -11.70 7.98 -1.76
CA SER A 61 -11.34 7.88 -0.33
C SER A 61 -10.70 9.18 0.21
N LEU A 62 -10.00 9.93 -0.64
CA LEU A 62 -9.31 11.17 -0.27
C LEU A 62 -10.21 12.42 -0.31
N SER A 63 -11.36 12.33 -0.98
CA SER A 63 -12.28 13.46 -1.21
C SER A 63 -13.16 13.83 -0.02
N LEU A 64 -13.11 13.04 1.06
CA LEU A 64 -13.89 13.28 2.26
C LEU A 64 -13.42 14.54 2.99
N THR A 65 -14.35 15.35 3.50
CA THR A 65 -14.03 16.43 4.42
C THR A 65 -13.56 15.83 5.75
N ARG A 66 -12.49 16.37 6.33
CA ARG A 66 -11.81 15.79 7.49
C ARG A 66 -11.69 16.81 8.61
N GLU A 67 -11.86 16.34 9.84
CA GLU A 67 -11.57 17.09 11.07
C GLU A 67 -10.48 16.40 11.92
N LYS A 68 -9.97 15.27 11.42
CA LYS A 68 -8.98 14.39 12.06
C LYS A 68 -7.97 13.92 11.02
N PRO A 69 -6.77 13.45 11.43
CA PRO A 69 -5.88 12.77 10.51
C PRO A 69 -6.56 11.54 9.92
N MET A 70 -6.28 11.24 8.66
CA MET A 70 -6.90 10.13 7.93
C MET A 70 -5.87 9.09 7.52
N VAL A 71 -6.24 7.83 7.65
CA VAL A 71 -5.51 6.72 7.05
C VAL A 71 -6.37 6.09 5.96
N VAL A 72 -5.77 5.84 4.81
CA VAL A 72 -6.36 5.03 3.76
C VAL A 72 -5.55 3.75 3.65
N ILE A 73 -6.18 2.63 3.96
CA ILE A 73 -5.58 1.29 3.87
C ILE A 73 -5.88 0.76 2.47
N LEU A 74 -4.82 0.54 1.70
CA LEU A 74 -4.89 0.13 0.31
C LEU A 74 -4.54 -1.36 0.22
N LYS A 75 -5.49 -2.21 -0.19
CA LYS A 75 -5.18 -3.60 -0.51
C LYS A 75 -4.51 -3.65 -1.87
N THR A 76 -3.20 -3.86 -1.89
CA THR A 76 -2.41 -3.88 -3.13
C THR A 76 -1.86 -5.28 -3.41
N VAL A 77 -1.10 -5.39 -4.51
CA VAL A 77 -0.35 -6.57 -4.93
C VAL A 77 1.08 -6.11 -5.05
N LYS A 78 1.98 -6.72 -4.28
CA LYS A 78 3.40 -6.39 -4.36
C LYS A 78 3.93 -6.72 -5.75
N GLY A 79 4.67 -5.80 -6.36
CA GLY A 79 5.20 -5.99 -7.72
C GLY A 79 4.14 -5.94 -8.83
N LYS A 80 2.96 -5.35 -8.59
CA LYS A 80 1.87 -5.22 -9.56
C LYS A 80 2.38 -4.75 -10.93
N GLY A 81 1.95 -5.45 -11.98
CA GLY A 81 2.25 -5.14 -13.38
C GLY A 81 3.53 -5.79 -13.92
N ILE A 82 4.33 -6.45 -13.07
CA ILE A 82 5.54 -7.17 -13.50
C ILE A 82 5.38 -8.66 -13.17
N SER A 83 5.27 -9.49 -14.21
CA SER A 83 4.85 -10.90 -14.14
C SER A 83 5.67 -11.75 -13.17
N PHE A 84 6.98 -11.50 -13.07
CA PHE A 84 7.89 -12.28 -12.24
C PHE A 84 8.06 -11.71 -10.82
N MET A 85 7.55 -10.50 -10.57
CA MET A 85 7.58 -9.83 -9.27
C MET A 85 6.25 -9.90 -8.52
N GLU A 86 5.13 -10.02 -9.23
CA GLU A 86 3.81 -10.06 -8.61
C GLU A 86 3.72 -11.14 -7.52
N SER A 87 3.33 -10.71 -6.32
CA SER A 87 3.14 -11.56 -5.14
C SER A 87 4.36 -12.42 -4.76
N ASN A 88 5.58 -12.00 -5.14
CA ASN A 88 6.79 -12.77 -4.92
C ASN A 88 7.73 -12.08 -3.92
N LYS A 89 7.81 -12.65 -2.70
CA LYS A 89 8.63 -12.12 -1.60
C LYS A 89 10.12 -11.99 -1.93
N LEU A 90 10.65 -12.79 -2.86
CA LEU A 90 12.06 -12.69 -3.26
C LEU A 90 12.39 -11.30 -3.80
N TRP A 91 11.41 -10.64 -4.42
CA TRP A 91 11.55 -9.29 -4.96
C TRP A 91 11.41 -8.17 -3.91
N HIS A 92 11.39 -8.49 -2.61
CA HIS A 92 11.48 -7.48 -1.55
C HIS A 92 12.83 -6.74 -1.59
N SER A 93 13.93 -7.46 -1.82
CA SER A 93 15.29 -6.91 -1.76
C SER A 93 16.21 -7.42 -2.87
N ASN A 94 15.67 -8.14 -3.86
CA ASN A 94 16.45 -8.63 -4.98
C ASN A 94 16.79 -7.49 -5.96
N LYS A 95 17.85 -7.69 -6.75
CA LYS A 95 18.31 -6.74 -7.76
C LYS A 95 17.84 -7.20 -9.13
N LEU A 96 17.48 -6.22 -9.96
CA LEU A 96 17.26 -6.43 -11.39
C LEU A 96 18.60 -6.46 -12.11
N ASP A 97 18.85 -7.50 -12.92
CA ASP A 97 19.84 -7.44 -13.97
C ASP A 97 19.27 -6.72 -15.21
N GLU A 98 20.10 -6.47 -16.22
CA GLU A 98 19.67 -5.72 -17.42
C GLU A 98 18.58 -6.45 -18.22
N GLU A 99 18.59 -7.79 -18.26
CA GLU A 99 17.58 -8.59 -18.96
C GLU A 99 16.22 -8.50 -18.27
N LEU A 100 16.17 -8.70 -16.95
CA LEU A 100 14.95 -8.60 -16.17
C LEU A 100 14.41 -7.17 -16.12
N LYS A 101 15.29 -6.17 -16.09
CA LYS A 101 14.90 -4.76 -16.21
C LYS A 101 14.25 -4.47 -17.56
N LYS A 102 14.84 -4.93 -18.66
CA LYS A 102 14.27 -4.77 -20.01
C LYS A 102 12.90 -5.43 -20.10
N LYS A 103 12.76 -6.63 -19.55
CA LYS A 103 11.49 -7.34 -19.47
C LYS A 103 10.44 -6.56 -18.65
N ALA A 104 10.79 -6.13 -17.44
CA ALA A 104 9.89 -5.37 -16.57
C ALA A 104 9.40 -4.07 -17.23
N LEU A 105 10.30 -3.32 -17.87
CA LEU A 105 9.94 -2.10 -18.60
C LEU A 105 8.96 -2.38 -19.75
N GLY A 106 9.20 -3.45 -20.52
CA GLY A 106 8.27 -3.88 -21.57
C GLY A 106 6.88 -4.25 -21.04
N GLU A 107 6.80 -4.90 -19.88
CA GLU A 107 5.52 -5.31 -19.27
C GLU A 107 4.68 -4.12 -18.78
N VAL A 108 5.32 -3.02 -18.38
CA VAL A 108 4.64 -1.78 -17.95
C VAL A 108 4.50 -0.75 -19.07
N GLY A 109 4.75 -1.13 -20.33
CA GLY A 109 4.59 -0.27 -21.50
C GLY A 109 5.62 0.86 -21.60
N MET A 110 6.77 0.73 -20.94
CA MET A 110 7.89 1.65 -21.07
C MET A 110 8.85 1.19 -22.17
N ASN A 111 9.16 2.08 -23.11
CA ASN A 111 10.10 1.78 -24.20
C ASN A 111 11.53 1.61 -23.66
N VAL A 112 12.13 0.46 -24.00
CA VAL A 112 13.55 0.18 -23.82
C VAL A 112 14.24 0.44 -25.15
N GLY A 113 14.76 1.67 -25.30
CA GLY A 113 15.65 2.05 -26.39
C GLY A 113 16.99 1.33 -26.31
#